data_AF-A0A540MZM0-F1
#
_entry.id   AF-A0A540MZM0-F1
#
_cell.length_a   1.000
_cell.length_b   1.000
_cell.length_c   1.000
_cell.angle_alpha   90.00
_cell.angle_beta   90.00
_cell.angle_gamma   90.00
#
_symmetry.space_group_name_H-M   'P 1'
#
loop_
_entity.id
_entity.type
_entity.pdbx_description
1 polymer ?
#
loop_
_entity_poly.entity_id
_entity_poly.type
_entity_poly.pdbx_seq_one_letter_code
_entity_poly.pdbx_strand_id
1 'polypeptide(L)'
;MATGVIDKLKSHVATLSQISGEAEHVDWSKIETPTDEVVVPHAGLEPAPKDTAEIKALLDKLVVLKLNGGLGTTMGCTGPKSVIEVRDGLTFLDLIVMQIEHLNDKFGSSVPLLLMNSFNTHDDTQKIVEKYSKANVQIHTFNQSQYPRLVVDDFTPLPSKGQTGKDGWYPPGHGDVFPSLKNSGKLDLLLSQGKEYVFISNSDNLGAIVDLKILHHLIKNKNEFIMEVTPKTLADVKGGTLISYEGKVQLLEIAQVPEEHVDEFKSIEKFKIFNTNNLWVNLNAIKRLVDADALKMEIIPNPKEVDGVKVLQLETAAGAAIKSDLYNVRDGFVIRNKLRRDPQNPVIQLGPEFKKVDDFLSRFKSIPSLLECDGLRVDGDIWFGSGIKLKDINGSEDLDIRHQESVLKLESREGWLCRACLLRWRNKSFLNFCCMSLVVFAGYHVKLYGF
;
A
#
# COMPACT_ATOMS: atom_id res chain seq x y z
N MET A 1 -33.32 4.49 3.89
CA MET A 1 -31.87 4.30 4.06
C MET A 1 -31.54 3.18 5.05
N ALA A 2 -32.01 3.20 6.30
CA ALA A 2 -31.67 2.16 7.30
C ALA A 2 -32.03 0.70 6.90
N THR A 3 -33.16 0.49 6.22
CA THR A 3 -33.61 -0.85 5.78
C THR A 3 -32.61 -1.54 4.86
N GLY A 4 -32.16 -0.89 3.79
CA GLY A 4 -31.21 -1.49 2.84
C GLY A 4 -29.85 -1.83 3.44
N VAL A 5 -29.38 -1.10 4.47
CA VAL A 5 -28.14 -1.43 5.20
C VAL A 5 -28.37 -2.65 6.11
N ILE A 6 -29.52 -2.73 6.78
CA ILE A 6 -29.90 -3.90 7.58
C ILE A 6 -30.08 -5.14 6.70
N ASP A 7 -30.66 -5.01 5.51
CA ASP A 7 -30.88 -6.14 4.61
C ASP A 7 -29.58 -6.57 3.90
N LYS A 8 -28.64 -5.65 3.59
CA LYS A 8 -27.26 -6.03 3.23
C LYS A 8 -26.52 -6.68 4.40
N LEU A 9 -26.60 -6.15 5.63
CA LEU A 9 -25.99 -6.80 6.80
C LEU A 9 -26.59 -8.18 7.06
N LYS A 10 -27.91 -8.38 6.90
CA LYS A 10 -28.53 -9.70 6.96
C LYS A 10 -28.08 -10.61 5.82
N SER A 11 -27.86 -10.11 4.60
CA SER A 11 -27.29 -10.93 3.53
C SER A 11 -25.86 -11.33 3.85
N HIS A 12 -25.03 -10.42 4.36
CA HIS A 12 -23.66 -10.70 4.78
C HIS A 12 -23.61 -11.62 6.01
N VAL A 13 -24.56 -11.52 6.94
CA VAL A 13 -24.70 -12.42 8.10
C VAL A 13 -25.25 -13.78 7.68
N ALA A 14 -26.13 -13.85 6.67
CA ALA A 14 -26.52 -15.12 6.05
C ALA A 14 -25.30 -15.78 5.35
N THR A 15 -24.51 -15.00 4.61
CA THR A 15 -23.22 -15.47 4.06
C THR A 15 -22.25 -15.87 5.17
N LEU A 16 -22.19 -15.18 6.32
CA LEU A 16 -21.40 -15.64 7.47
C LEU A 16 -21.92 -16.93 8.09
N SER A 17 -23.24 -17.14 8.14
CA SER A 17 -23.82 -18.42 8.59
C SER A 17 -23.53 -19.57 7.62
N GLN A 18 -23.31 -19.26 6.33
CA GLN A 18 -22.76 -20.19 5.35
C GLN A 18 -21.22 -20.32 5.49
N ILE A 19 -20.48 -19.28 5.88
CA ILE A 19 -19.04 -19.39 6.19
C ILE A 19 -18.80 -20.28 7.43
N SER A 20 -19.77 -20.38 8.35
CA SER A 20 -19.75 -21.40 9.41
C SER A 20 -20.14 -22.82 8.96
N GLY A 21 -20.45 -23.03 7.68
CA GLY A 21 -20.82 -24.31 7.07
C GLY A 21 -20.59 -24.31 5.57
N GLU A 22 -19.34 -24.63 5.17
CA GLU A 22 -18.79 -24.58 3.80
C GLU A 22 -18.53 -23.16 3.26
N ALA A 23 -17.33 -22.65 3.53
CA ALA A 23 -16.75 -21.59 2.70
C ALA A 23 -16.47 -22.15 1.29
N GLU A 24 -16.99 -21.50 0.25
CA GLU A 24 -16.60 -21.79 -1.14
C GLU A 24 -15.14 -21.41 -1.36
N HIS A 25 -14.24 -22.33 -1.06
CA HIS A 25 -12.83 -22.22 -1.44
C HIS A 25 -12.68 -22.32 -2.96
N VAL A 26 -11.72 -21.56 -3.50
CA VAL A 26 -11.35 -21.64 -4.92
C VAL A 26 -10.84 -23.05 -5.22
N ASP A 27 -11.40 -23.70 -6.24
CA ASP A 27 -10.90 -25.00 -6.73
C ASP A 27 -9.49 -24.79 -7.31
N TRP A 28 -8.48 -25.17 -6.52
CA TRP A 28 -7.08 -24.94 -6.85
C TRP A 28 -6.65 -25.57 -8.19
N SER A 29 -7.34 -26.62 -8.62
CA SER A 29 -7.06 -27.32 -9.89
C SER A 29 -7.46 -26.52 -11.13
N LYS A 30 -8.37 -25.54 -10.98
CA LYS A 30 -8.83 -24.65 -12.06
C LYS A 30 -8.06 -23.32 -12.13
N ILE A 31 -7.08 -23.09 -11.25
CA ILE A 31 -6.31 -21.84 -11.23
C ILE A 31 -5.26 -21.85 -12.33
N GLU A 32 -5.37 -20.90 -13.26
CA GLU A 32 -4.44 -20.69 -14.36
C GLU A 32 -3.68 -19.37 -14.20
N THR A 33 -2.42 -19.35 -14.66
CA THR A 33 -1.64 -18.11 -14.76
C THR A 33 -2.23 -17.24 -15.89
N PRO A 34 -2.54 -15.96 -15.65
CA PRO A 34 -2.98 -15.05 -16.70
C PRO A 34 -1.96 -14.94 -17.84
N THR A 35 -2.45 -14.77 -19.08
CA THR A 35 -1.59 -14.54 -20.26
C THR A 35 -1.13 -13.09 -20.36
N ASP A 36 -0.09 -12.82 -21.16
CA ASP A 36 0.41 -11.46 -21.43
C ASP A 36 -0.60 -10.57 -22.20
N GLU A 37 -1.65 -11.15 -22.78
CA GLU A 37 -2.80 -10.41 -23.35
C GLU A 37 -3.74 -9.88 -22.26
N VAL A 38 -3.76 -10.54 -21.12
CA VAL A 38 -4.63 -10.28 -19.97
C VAL A 38 -3.91 -9.42 -18.92
N VAL A 39 -2.65 -9.75 -18.61
CA VAL A 39 -1.76 -8.95 -17.77
C VAL A 39 -0.69 -8.33 -18.67
N VAL A 40 -1.07 -7.24 -19.35
CA VAL A 40 -0.23 -6.58 -20.37
C VAL A 40 1.02 -5.94 -19.73
N PRO A 41 2.24 -6.30 -20.17
CA PRO A 41 3.46 -5.67 -19.67
C PRO A 41 3.51 -4.17 -19.98
N HIS A 42 3.75 -3.32 -18.97
CA HIS A 42 3.79 -1.85 -19.11
C HIS A 42 4.74 -1.36 -20.21
N ALA A 43 5.89 -2.03 -20.37
CA ALA A 43 6.88 -1.72 -21.40
C ALA A 43 6.35 -1.93 -22.84
N GLY A 44 5.37 -2.81 -23.03
CA GLY A 44 4.69 -3.06 -24.31
C GLY A 44 3.53 -2.11 -24.60
N LEU A 45 3.13 -1.25 -23.65
CA LEU A 45 2.06 -0.28 -23.87
C LEU A 45 2.51 0.79 -24.88
N GLU A 46 1.61 1.06 -25.83
CA GLU A 46 1.78 2.16 -26.78
C GLU A 46 2.04 3.49 -26.06
N PRO A 47 2.95 4.33 -26.58
CA PRO A 47 3.12 5.66 -26.03
C PRO A 47 1.81 6.45 -26.15
N ALA A 48 1.52 7.28 -25.14
CA ALA A 48 0.47 8.27 -25.24
C ALA A 48 0.72 9.23 -26.42
N PRO A 49 -0.32 9.88 -26.95
CA PRO A 49 -0.18 10.98 -27.91
C PRO A 49 0.86 12.00 -27.46
N LYS A 50 1.55 12.60 -28.44
CA LYS A 50 2.50 13.70 -28.19
C LYS A 50 1.86 15.08 -28.26
N ASP A 51 0.69 15.18 -28.89
CA ASP A 51 -0.03 16.43 -29.02
C ASP A 51 -0.73 16.82 -27.71
N THR A 52 -0.61 18.09 -27.33
CA THR A 52 -1.17 18.62 -26.08
C THR A 52 -2.70 18.58 -26.07
N ALA A 53 -3.38 18.79 -27.19
CA ALA A 53 -4.84 18.75 -27.26
C ALA A 53 -5.36 17.31 -27.20
N GLU A 54 -4.66 16.34 -27.80
CA GLU A 54 -4.97 14.91 -27.63
C GLU A 54 -4.76 14.46 -26.16
N ILE A 55 -3.64 14.82 -25.51
CA ILE A 55 -3.42 14.53 -24.09
C ILE A 55 -4.52 15.19 -23.23
N LYS A 56 -4.86 16.45 -23.50
CA LYS A 56 -5.95 17.15 -22.81
C LYS A 56 -7.28 16.41 -22.97
N ALA A 57 -7.60 15.92 -24.16
CA ALA A 57 -8.84 15.16 -24.40
C ALA A 57 -8.90 13.82 -23.65
N LEU A 58 -7.75 13.17 -23.39
CA LEU A 58 -7.66 12.00 -22.51
C LEU A 58 -7.87 12.40 -21.04
N LEU A 59 -7.20 13.45 -20.58
CA LEU A 59 -7.28 13.96 -19.20
C LEU A 59 -8.64 14.55 -18.84
N ASP A 60 -9.31 15.21 -19.78
CA ASP A 60 -10.65 15.74 -19.59
C ASP A 60 -11.68 14.64 -19.30
N LYS A 61 -11.43 13.38 -19.70
CA LYS A 61 -12.24 12.21 -19.36
C LYS A 61 -11.89 11.56 -18.01
N LEU A 62 -10.75 11.93 -17.42
CA LEU A 62 -10.23 11.33 -16.20
C LEU A 62 -10.71 12.04 -14.92
N VAL A 63 -10.83 11.24 -13.87
CA VAL A 63 -10.99 11.62 -12.46
C VAL A 63 -9.91 10.91 -11.65
N VAL A 64 -9.28 11.57 -10.68
CA VAL A 64 -8.38 10.91 -9.72
C VAL A 64 -9.11 10.76 -8.40
N LEU A 65 -9.14 9.57 -7.83
CA LEU A 65 -9.74 9.26 -6.53
C LEU A 65 -8.69 8.67 -5.60
N LYS A 66 -8.58 9.25 -4.39
CA LYS A 66 -7.68 8.77 -3.35
C LYS A 66 -8.48 8.19 -2.18
N LEU A 67 -8.20 6.95 -1.83
CA LEU A 67 -8.79 6.24 -0.71
C LEU A 67 -8.18 6.83 0.58
N ASN A 68 -9.00 7.57 1.33
CA ASN A 68 -8.61 8.41 2.47
C ASN A 68 -9.42 8.07 3.74
N GLY A 69 -10.00 6.85 3.79
CA GLY A 69 -10.76 6.37 4.95
C GLY A 69 -9.89 5.93 6.13
N GLY A 70 -8.59 5.69 5.90
CA GLY A 70 -7.65 5.14 6.87
C GLY A 70 -7.03 6.18 7.81
N LEU A 71 -6.97 5.83 9.09
CA LEU A 71 -6.28 6.59 10.12
C LEU A 71 -4.78 6.28 10.17
N GLY A 72 -3.99 7.23 10.66
CA GLY A 72 -2.56 7.03 10.95
C GLY A 72 -2.26 6.31 12.28
N THR A 73 -3.24 5.64 12.90
CA THR A 73 -3.14 5.09 14.27
C THR A 73 -2.05 4.03 14.43
N THR A 74 -1.77 3.24 13.41
CA THR A 74 -0.66 2.27 13.42
C THR A 74 0.71 2.94 13.57
N MET A 75 0.80 4.22 13.15
CA MET A 75 1.95 5.11 13.31
C MET A 75 1.71 6.16 14.41
N GLY A 76 0.74 5.97 15.30
CA GLY A 76 0.48 6.87 16.43
C GLY A 76 -0.23 8.18 16.12
N CYS A 77 -0.57 8.48 14.85
CA CYS A 77 -1.29 9.70 14.50
C CYS A 77 -2.81 9.55 14.71
N THR A 78 -3.46 10.61 15.18
CA THR A 78 -4.90 10.65 15.46
C THR A 78 -5.77 10.96 14.23
N GLY A 79 -5.20 11.56 13.19
CA GLY A 79 -5.91 12.00 11.98
C GLY A 79 -5.80 11.04 10.78
N PRO A 80 -6.24 11.49 9.58
CA PRO A 80 -6.13 10.73 8.34
C PRO A 80 -4.68 10.42 7.97
N LYS A 81 -4.39 9.26 7.40
CA LYS A 81 -3.00 8.90 7.00
C LYS A 81 -2.40 9.89 5.99
N SER A 82 -3.23 10.52 5.16
CA SER A 82 -2.82 11.48 4.13
C SER A 82 -2.24 12.80 4.65
N VAL A 83 -2.49 13.16 5.92
CA VAL A 83 -2.06 14.45 6.52
C VAL A 83 -0.70 14.35 7.21
N ILE A 84 -0.08 13.17 7.16
CA ILE A 84 1.24 12.92 7.74
C ILE A 84 2.30 13.52 6.82
N GLU A 85 3.22 14.30 7.38
CA GLU A 85 4.36 14.85 6.64
C GLU A 85 5.21 13.71 6.06
N VAL A 86 5.49 13.81 4.77
CA VAL A 86 6.35 12.89 4.01
C VAL A 86 7.76 13.45 3.96
N ARG A 87 7.91 14.71 3.52
CA ARG A 87 9.18 15.36 3.20
C ARG A 87 9.01 16.87 3.08
N ASP A 88 9.99 17.64 3.51
CA ASP A 88 10.11 19.09 3.27
C ASP A 88 8.86 19.90 3.70
N GLY A 89 8.18 19.51 4.79
CA GLY A 89 6.93 20.13 5.26
C GLY A 89 5.68 19.73 4.47
N LEU A 90 5.79 18.85 3.47
CA LEU A 90 4.70 18.42 2.60
C LEU A 90 4.11 17.09 3.08
N THR A 91 2.79 17.05 3.21
CA THR A 91 2.00 15.84 3.50
C THR A 91 1.78 15.00 2.24
N PHE A 92 1.27 13.77 2.38
CA PHE A 92 0.84 12.99 1.21
C PHE A 92 -0.22 13.74 0.38
N LEU A 93 -1.18 14.40 1.04
CA LEU A 93 -2.22 15.17 0.36
C LEU A 93 -1.65 16.38 -0.39
N ASP A 94 -0.66 17.08 0.18
CA ASP A 94 0.04 18.17 -0.53
C ASP A 94 0.68 17.67 -1.83
N LEU A 95 1.43 16.56 -1.77
CA LEU A 95 2.10 15.99 -2.92
C LEU A 95 1.10 15.55 -4.00
N ILE A 96 -0.03 14.95 -3.63
CA ILE A 96 -1.11 14.57 -4.54
C ILE A 96 -1.76 15.78 -5.20
N VAL A 97 -2.05 16.84 -4.43
CA VAL A 97 -2.61 18.09 -4.96
C VAL A 97 -1.66 18.72 -5.97
N MET A 98 -0.37 18.84 -5.63
CA MET A 98 0.66 19.38 -6.51
C MET A 98 0.82 18.58 -7.81
N GLN A 99 0.74 17.24 -7.77
CA GLN A 99 0.81 16.40 -8.96
C GLN A 99 -0.34 16.68 -9.95
N ILE A 100 -1.56 16.89 -9.44
CA ILE A 100 -2.76 17.11 -10.26
C ILE A 100 -2.82 18.57 -10.74
N GLU A 101 -2.43 19.53 -9.90
CA GLU A 101 -2.25 20.93 -10.28
C GLU A 101 -1.22 21.08 -11.41
N HIS A 102 -0.04 20.46 -11.27
CA HIS A 102 0.97 20.43 -12.33
C HIS A 102 0.44 19.80 -13.63
N LEU A 103 -0.38 18.75 -13.53
CA LEU A 103 -0.98 18.08 -14.69
C LEU A 103 -1.99 19.00 -15.40
N ASN A 104 -2.84 19.70 -14.63
CA ASN A 104 -3.82 20.66 -15.13
C ASN A 104 -3.15 21.87 -15.78
N ASP A 105 -2.16 22.47 -15.13
CA ASP A 105 -1.40 23.62 -15.66
C ASP A 105 -0.66 23.27 -16.95
N LYS A 106 0.02 22.11 -16.98
CA LYS A 106 0.86 21.69 -18.10
C LYS A 106 0.09 21.38 -19.39
N PHE A 107 -1.10 20.79 -19.26
CA PHE A 107 -1.92 20.36 -20.41
C PHE A 107 -3.18 21.21 -20.60
N GLY A 108 -3.41 22.23 -19.76
CA GLY A 108 -4.62 23.05 -19.76
C GLY A 108 -5.89 22.25 -19.44
N SER A 109 -5.78 21.09 -18.79
CA SER A 109 -6.87 20.17 -18.48
C SER A 109 -7.57 20.52 -17.16
N SER A 110 -8.73 19.89 -16.89
CA SER A 110 -9.39 19.97 -15.59
C SER A 110 -9.69 18.57 -15.04
N VAL A 111 -8.65 17.96 -14.45
CA VAL A 111 -8.72 16.69 -13.73
C VAL A 111 -9.14 16.99 -12.27
N PRO A 112 -10.31 16.51 -11.80
CA PRO A 112 -10.72 16.66 -10.42
C PRO A 112 -10.07 15.59 -9.52
N LEU A 113 -9.83 15.97 -8.26
CA LEU A 113 -9.38 15.08 -7.18
C LEU A 113 -10.57 14.73 -6.28
N LEU A 114 -10.86 13.45 -6.11
CA LEU A 114 -11.82 12.93 -5.15
C LEU A 114 -11.10 12.33 -3.95
N LEU A 115 -11.51 12.70 -2.74
CA LEU A 115 -11.09 12.05 -1.51
C LEU A 115 -12.25 11.25 -0.95
N MET A 116 -12.10 9.92 -0.91
CA MET A 116 -13.04 9.03 -0.25
C MET A 116 -12.66 8.92 1.23
N ASN A 117 -13.35 9.68 2.06
CA ASN A 117 -13.13 9.75 3.50
C ASN A 117 -13.95 8.68 4.24
N SER A 118 -13.71 8.51 5.54
CA SER A 118 -14.58 7.80 6.47
C SER A 118 -15.08 8.76 7.55
N PHE A 119 -16.05 8.33 8.37
CA PHE A 119 -16.48 9.07 9.57
C PHE A 119 -15.34 9.31 10.60
N ASN A 120 -14.19 8.66 10.43
CA ASN A 120 -12.99 8.91 11.23
C ASN A 120 -12.07 9.98 10.62
N THR A 121 -12.13 10.22 9.31
CA THR A 121 -11.21 11.12 8.60
C THR A 121 -11.87 12.36 7.99
N HIS A 122 -13.20 12.40 7.90
CA HIS A 122 -13.94 13.44 7.17
C HIS A 122 -13.67 14.85 7.68
N ASP A 123 -13.94 15.12 8.95
CA ASP A 123 -13.96 16.47 9.51
C ASP A 123 -12.57 17.13 9.46
N ASP A 124 -11.52 16.34 9.68
CA ASP A 124 -10.15 16.81 9.58
C ASP A 124 -9.72 17.02 8.12
N THR A 125 -10.18 16.16 7.21
CA THR A 125 -9.95 16.36 5.78
C THR A 125 -10.63 17.63 5.26
N GLN A 126 -11.86 17.95 5.72
CA GLN A 126 -12.54 19.20 5.32
C GLN A 126 -11.73 20.45 5.67
N LYS A 127 -11.27 20.56 6.92
CA LYS A 127 -10.46 21.69 7.40
C LYS A 127 -9.17 21.86 6.59
N ILE A 128 -8.60 20.75 6.10
CA ILE A 128 -7.33 20.76 5.38
C ILE A 128 -7.53 21.08 3.89
N VAL A 129 -8.62 20.65 3.25
CA VAL A 129 -8.83 20.97 1.82
C VAL A 129 -9.06 22.47 1.55
N GLU A 130 -9.49 23.24 2.55
CA GLU A 130 -9.59 24.70 2.47
C GLU A 130 -8.26 25.38 2.10
N LYS A 131 -7.12 24.78 2.50
CA LYS A 131 -5.75 25.21 2.13
C LYS A 131 -5.57 25.34 0.62
N TYR A 132 -6.22 24.46 -0.15
CA TYR A 132 -6.05 24.36 -1.61
C TYR A 132 -7.11 25.13 -2.39
N SER A 133 -7.90 25.99 -1.74
CA SER A 133 -8.94 26.83 -2.36
C SER A 133 -8.46 27.75 -3.51
N LYS A 134 -7.14 27.96 -3.64
CA LYS A 134 -6.51 28.71 -4.73
C LYS A 134 -5.75 27.85 -5.74
N ALA A 135 -5.64 26.54 -5.51
CA ALA A 135 -4.90 25.63 -6.38
C ALA A 135 -5.70 25.32 -7.65
N ASN A 136 -5.03 25.04 -8.77
CA ASN A 136 -5.69 24.67 -10.04
C ASN A 136 -6.13 23.19 -10.04
N VAL A 137 -6.92 22.79 -9.04
CA VAL A 137 -7.52 21.46 -8.93
C VAL A 137 -8.89 21.54 -8.24
N GLN A 138 -9.91 20.94 -8.86
CA GLN A 138 -11.21 20.80 -8.23
C GLN A 138 -11.20 19.61 -7.26
N ILE A 139 -11.14 19.90 -5.96
CA ILE A 139 -11.19 18.87 -4.91
C ILE A 139 -12.65 18.59 -4.51
N HIS A 140 -13.05 17.33 -4.57
CA HIS A 140 -14.32 16.82 -4.05
C HIS A 140 -14.05 15.84 -2.91
N THR A 141 -14.96 15.81 -1.94
CA THR A 141 -14.91 14.88 -0.81
C THR A 141 -16.25 14.15 -0.72
N PHE A 142 -16.21 12.89 -0.27
CA PHE A 142 -17.40 12.13 0.12
C PHE A 142 -17.04 11.13 1.22
N ASN A 143 -18.04 10.67 1.97
CA ASN A 143 -17.84 9.58 2.93
C ASN A 143 -18.21 8.24 2.31
N GLN A 144 -17.40 7.23 2.61
CA GLN A 144 -17.78 5.84 2.48
C GLN A 144 -18.77 5.43 3.59
N SER A 145 -19.38 4.25 3.43
CA SER A 145 -20.37 3.68 4.35
C SER A 145 -19.83 3.55 5.79
N GLN A 146 -20.77 3.53 6.74
CA GLN A 146 -20.52 3.27 8.16
C GLN A 146 -21.32 2.05 8.59
N TYR A 147 -20.66 0.92 8.83
CA TYR A 147 -21.30 -0.33 9.21
C TYR A 147 -21.10 -0.58 10.73
N PRO A 148 -22.06 -1.23 11.41
CA PRO A 148 -21.92 -1.58 12.82
C PRO A 148 -20.97 -2.77 12.97
N ARG A 149 -20.05 -2.73 13.95
CA ARG A 149 -19.26 -3.92 14.33
C ARG A 149 -20.23 -4.99 14.85
N LEU A 150 -20.00 -6.26 14.51
CA LEU A 150 -20.82 -7.37 15.03
C LEU A 150 -20.10 -8.01 16.22
N VAL A 151 -20.80 -8.35 17.30
CA VAL A 151 -20.20 -9.11 18.41
C VAL A 151 -20.06 -10.58 18.00
N VAL A 152 -18.90 -11.19 18.24
CA VAL A 152 -18.60 -12.55 17.76
C VAL A 152 -19.51 -13.61 18.39
N ASP A 153 -19.86 -13.46 19.66
CA ASP A 153 -20.57 -14.50 20.42
C ASP A 153 -22.04 -14.69 20.01
N ASP A 154 -22.68 -13.66 19.44
CA ASP A 154 -24.12 -13.68 19.07
C ASP A 154 -24.46 -12.95 17.76
N PHE A 155 -23.46 -12.50 17.01
CA PHE A 155 -23.58 -11.75 15.75
C PHE A 155 -24.46 -10.49 15.81
N THR A 156 -24.75 -9.98 17.01
CA THR A 156 -25.55 -8.76 17.17
C THR A 156 -24.72 -7.50 16.87
N PRO A 157 -25.33 -6.45 16.30
CA PRO A 157 -24.67 -5.15 16.15
C PRO A 157 -24.25 -4.59 17.51
N LEU A 158 -22.96 -4.29 17.67
CA LEU A 158 -22.39 -3.68 18.88
C LEU A 158 -23.13 -2.38 19.30
N PRO A 159 -23.58 -1.48 18.40
CA PRO A 159 -24.39 -0.33 18.76
C PRO A 159 -25.72 -0.68 19.44
N SER A 160 -26.32 -1.85 19.14
CA SER A 160 -27.54 -2.33 19.79
C SER A 160 -27.31 -2.78 21.24
N LYS A 161 -26.06 -3.01 21.65
CA LYS A 161 -25.65 -3.28 23.04
C LYS A 161 -25.28 -2.01 23.82
N GLY A 162 -25.64 -0.83 23.31
CA GLY A 162 -25.42 0.47 23.97
C GLY A 162 -24.12 1.18 23.56
N GLN A 163 -23.22 0.50 22.85
CA GLN A 163 -21.97 1.06 22.35
C GLN A 163 -22.19 1.85 21.05
N THR A 164 -22.92 2.97 21.14
CA THR A 164 -23.33 3.79 19.98
C THR A 164 -22.29 4.80 19.50
N GLY A 165 -21.21 5.00 20.27
CA GLY A 165 -20.07 5.86 19.91
C GLY A 165 -19.26 5.34 18.70
N LYS A 166 -18.21 6.05 18.30
CA LYS A 166 -17.40 5.72 17.09
C LYS A 166 -16.94 4.27 17.07
N ASP A 167 -16.62 3.69 18.22
CA ASP A 167 -16.18 2.30 18.38
C ASP A 167 -17.27 1.23 18.25
N GLY A 168 -18.54 1.62 18.18
CA GLY A 168 -19.61 0.75 17.71
C GLY A 168 -19.55 0.46 16.20
N TRP A 169 -18.78 1.24 15.43
CA TRP A 169 -18.85 1.28 13.97
C TRP A 169 -17.47 1.09 13.31
N TYR A 170 -17.49 0.80 12.01
CA TYR A 170 -16.30 0.71 11.18
C TYR A 170 -16.63 1.03 9.71
N PRO A 171 -15.68 1.55 8.92
CA PRO A 171 -15.82 1.61 7.48
C PRO A 171 -15.66 0.19 6.88
N PRO A 172 -16.52 -0.26 5.95
CA PRO A 172 -16.52 -1.64 5.44
C PRO A 172 -15.42 -1.92 4.40
N GLY A 173 -14.17 -1.65 4.77
CA GLY A 173 -13.05 -1.58 3.84
C GLY A 173 -13.28 -0.48 2.81
N HIS A 174 -12.83 -0.71 1.58
CA HIS A 174 -12.81 0.30 0.53
C HIS A 174 -13.17 -0.19 -0.87
N GLY A 175 -13.56 -1.47 -1.03
CA GLY A 175 -14.44 -1.86 -2.14
C GLY A 175 -15.82 -1.16 -2.07
N ASP A 176 -16.21 -0.67 -0.89
CA ASP A 176 -17.34 0.26 -0.72
C ASP A 176 -17.19 1.58 -1.51
N VAL A 177 -16.01 1.86 -2.11
CA VAL A 177 -15.82 2.98 -3.05
C VAL A 177 -16.89 3.01 -4.15
N PHE A 178 -17.30 1.86 -4.70
CA PHE A 178 -18.28 1.82 -5.78
C PHE A 178 -19.71 2.23 -5.33
N PRO A 179 -20.32 1.60 -4.31
CA PRO A 179 -21.62 2.04 -3.81
C PRO A 179 -21.59 3.44 -3.21
N SER A 180 -20.52 3.85 -2.52
CA SER A 180 -20.45 5.18 -1.91
C SER A 180 -20.20 6.31 -2.90
N LEU A 181 -19.44 6.09 -3.99
CA LEU A 181 -19.30 7.05 -5.08
C LEU A 181 -20.64 7.30 -5.78
N LYS A 182 -21.48 6.27 -5.92
CA LYS A 182 -22.86 6.39 -6.41
C LYS A 182 -23.77 7.09 -5.40
N ASN A 183 -23.82 6.61 -4.16
CA ASN A 183 -24.72 7.12 -3.11
C ASN A 183 -24.45 8.58 -2.74
N SER A 184 -23.22 9.07 -2.91
CA SER A 184 -22.85 10.48 -2.72
C SER A 184 -23.31 11.41 -3.85
N GLY A 185 -23.91 10.88 -4.93
CA GLY A 185 -24.28 11.62 -6.14
C GLY A 185 -23.08 12.09 -6.99
N LYS A 186 -21.84 11.82 -6.54
CA LYS A 186 -20.63 12.22 -7.25
C LYS A 186 -20.45 11.45 -8.56
N LEU A 187 -20.87 10.18 -8.63
CA LEU A 187 -20.84 9.39 -9.86
C LEU A 187 -21.61 10.07 -11.01
N ASP A 188 -22.87 10.42 -10.77
CA ASP A 188 -23.74 11.04 -11.78
C ASP A 188 -23.29 12.48 -12.11
N LEU A 189 -22.74 13.22 -11.14
CA LEU A 189 -22.11 14.53 -11.36
C LEU A 189 -20.90 14.43 -12.30
N LEU A 190 -20.00 13.47 -12.09
CA LEU A 190 -18.81 13.29 -12.92
C LEU A 190 -19.18 12.84 -14.34
N LEU A 191 -20.14 11.91 -14.46
CA LEU A 191 -20.69 11.49 -15.75
C LEU A 191 -21.32 12.68 -16.51
N SER A 192 -22.05 13.57 -15.84
CA SER A 192 -22.65 14.76 -16.49
C SER A 192 -21.62 15.81 -16.92
N GLN A 193 -20.41 15.78 -16.35
CA GLN A 193 -19.25 16.57 -16.78
C GLN A 193 -18.47 15.93 -17.96
N GLY A 194 -18.92 14.78 -18.47
CA GLY A 194 -18.22 14.06 -19.54
C GLY A 194 -17.02 13.22 -19.07
N LYS A 195 -16.91 12.95 -17.77
CA LYS A 195 -15.90 12.02 -17.24
C LYS A 195 -16.28 10.59 -17.58
N GLU A 196 -15.32 9.79 -18.01
CA GLU A 196 -15.52 8.38 -18.39
C GLU A 196 -14.80 7.40 -17.45
N TYR A 197 -13.69 7.80 -16.84
CA TYR A 197 -12.83 6.92 -16.05
C TYR A 197 -12.39 7.55 -14.72
N VAL A 198 -12.23 6.70 -13.70
CA VAL A 198 -11.61 7.06 -12.42
C VAL A 198 -10.35 6.24 -12.18
N PHE A 199 -9.26 6.92 -11.85
CA PHE A 199 -8.03 6.35 -11.32
C PHE A 199 -8.09 6.35 -9.80
N ILE A 200 -8.23 5.17 -9.20
CA ILE A 200 -8.32 4.93 -7.76
C ILE A 200 -6.95 4.49 -7.25
N SER A 201 -6.46 5.12 -6.20
CA SER A 201 -5.36 4.56 -5.39
C SER A 201 -5.50 4.94 -3.93
N ASN A 202 -4.72 4.32 -3.04
CA ASN A 202 -4.60 4.82 -1.68
C ASN A 202 -3.95 6.22 -1.62
N SER A 203 -4.33 7.00 -0.60
CA SER A 203 -3.80 8.35 -0.35
C SER A 203 -2.35 8.37 0.15
N ASP A 204 -1.80 7.24 0.59
CA ASP A 204 -0.40 7.08 1.00
C ASP A 204 0.49 6.40 -0.06
N ASN A 205 -0.04 6.11 -1.27
CA ASN A 205 0.77 5.67 -2.40
C ASN A 205 1.27 6.88 -3.21
N LEU A 206 2.53 7.27 -2.99
CA LEU A 206 3.17 8.37 -3.74
C LEU A 206 3.70 7.94 -5.12
N GLY A 207 3.78 6.63 -5.39
CA GLY A 207 4.05 6.09 -6.73
C GLY A 207 2.82 6.07 -7.64
N ALA A 208 1.62 6.20 -7.07
CA ALA A 208 0.34 6.19 -7.79
C ALA A 208 0.04 7.54 -8.46
N ILE A 209 0.79 7.82 -9.52
CA ILE A 209 0.65 9.00 -10.37
C ILE A 209 -0.15 8.68 -11.64
N VAL A 210 -0.70 9.70 -12.30
CA VAL A 210 -1.45 9.50 -13.56
C VAL A 210 -0.48 9.12 -14.69
N ASP A 211 -0.52 7.86 -15.13
CA ASP A 211 0.21 7.40 -16.32
C ASP A 211 -0.64 7.57 -17.58
N LEU A 212 -0.17 8.44 -18.49
CA LEU A 212 -0.84 8.71 -19.76
C LEU A 212 -0.86 7.51 -20.72
N LYS A 213 0.09 6.58 -20.64
CA LYS A 213 0.07 5.35 -21.46
C LYS A 213 -1.05 4.42 -21.03
N ILE A 214 -1.22 4.23 -19.72
CA ILE A 214 -2.29 3.40 -19.15
C ILE A 214 -3.64 4.01 -19.52
N LEU A 215 -3.81 5.33 -19.32
CA LEU A 215 -5.01 6.05 -19.71
C LEU A 215 -5.32 5.95 -21.23
N HIS A 216 -4.30 6.07 -22.08
CA HIS A 216 -4.44 5.91 -23.53
C HIS A 216 -4.88 4.48 -23.91
N HIS A 217 -4.23 3.46 -23.34
CA HIS A 217 -4.59 2.05 -23.56
C HIS A 217 -6.02 1.74 -23.12
N LEU A 218 -6.38 2.16 -21.89
CA LEU A 218 -7.71 2.03 -21.28
C LEU A 218 -8.81 2.59 -22.18
N ILE A 219 -8.63 3.81 -22.70
CA ILE A 219 -9.60 4.48 -23.58
C ILE A 219 -9.64 3.81 -24.97
N LYS A 220 -8.48 3.47 -25.55
CA LYS A 220 -8.36 2.86 -26.88
C LYS A 220 -9.05 1.49 -26.94
N ASN A 221 -8.77 0.64 -25.97
CA ASN A 221 -9.28 -0.73 -25.91
C ASN A 221 -10.61 -0.86 -25.18
N LYS A 222 -11.12 0.24 -24.60
CA LYS A 222 -12.39 0.32 -23.87
C LYS A 222 -12.49 -0.68 -22.70
N ASN A 223 -11.39 -0.92 -21.99
CA ASN A 223 -11.40 -1.79 -20.83
C ASN A 223 -12.29 -1.16 -19.74
N GLU A 224 -13.24 -1.90 -19.17
CA GLU A 224 -14.08 -1.37 -18.08
C GLU A 224 -13.32 -1.26 -16.75
N PHE A 225 -12.26 -2.05 -16.58
CA PHE A 225 -11.45 -2.13 -15.37
C PHE A 225 -10.01 -2.54 -15.74
N ILE A 226 -9.01 -1.88 -15.16
CA ILE A 226 -7.60 -2.27 -15.16
C ILE A 226 -7.10 -2.20 -13.72
N MET A 227 -6.36 -3.21 -13.28
CA MET A 227 -5.60 -3.22 -12.03
C MET A 227 -4.12 -3.25 -12.40
N GLU A 228 -3.35 -2.28 -11.92
CA GLU A 228 -1.90 -2.39 -12.02
C GLU A 228 -1.41 -3.47 -11.05
N VAL A 229 -0.44 -4.24 -11.53
CA VAL A 229 0.28 -5.24 -10.76
C VAL A 229 1.77 -4.99 -10.89
N THR A 230 2.54 -5.40 -9.88
CA THR A 230 4.00 -5.32 -9.88
C THR A 230 4.59 -6.68 -9.49
N PRO A 231 5.81 -7.03 -9.91
CA PRO A 231 6.44 -8.29 -9.51
C PRO A 231 6.53 -8.45 -7.99
N LYS A 232 6.22 -9.64 -7.47
CA LYS A 232 6.38 -9.97 -6.04
C LYS A 232 7.86 -10.01 -5.65
N THR A 233 8.21 -9.37 -4.55
CA THR A 233 9.43 -9.62 -3.79
C THR A 233 9.17 -10.60 -2.64
N LEU A 234 10.21 -10.95 -1.88
CA LEU A 234 10.07 -11.76 -0.65
C LEU A 234 9.20 -11.09 0.43
N ALA A 235 9.04 -9.76 0.39
CA ALA A 235 8.15 -9.04 1.30
C ALA A 235 6.66 -9.16 0.91
N ASP A 236 6.37 -9.44 -0.38
CA ASP A 236 5.03 -9.36 -0.96
C ASP A 236 4.33 -10.72 -1.07
N VAL A 237 4.93 -11.78 -0.52
CA VAL A 237 4.45 -13.17 -0.62
C VAL A 237 3.00 -13.36 -0.13
N LYS A 238 2.54 -12.51 0.79
CA LYS A 238 1.16 -12.52 1.33
C LYS A 238 0.16 -11.68 0.52
N GLY A 239 0.62 -10.86 -0.43
CA GLY A 239 -0.24 -9.97 -1.20
C GLY A 239 -1.08 -10.72 -2.24
N GLY A 240 -2.33 -10.28 -2.42
CA GLY A 240 -3.24 -10.78 -3.44
C GLY A 240 -2.67 -10.68 -4.86
N THR A 241 -2.96 -11.68 -5.68
CA THR A 241 -2.45 -11.85 -7.05
C THR A 241 -3.59 -12.00 -8.05
N LEU A 242 -3.37 -11.64 -9.31
CA LEU A 242 -4.33 -11.93 -10.36
C LEU A 242 -4.18 -13.38 -10.85
N ILE A 243 -5.31 -14.07 -11.03
CA ILE A 243 -5.40 -15.41 -11.61
C ILE A 243 -6.44 -15.43 -12.74
N SER A 244 -6.28 -16.37 -13.67
CA SER A 244 -7.35 -16.82 -14.56
C SER A 244 -8.12 -17.94 -13.86
N TYR A 245 -9.44 -17.82 -13.79
CA TYR A 245 -10.34 -18.81 -13.21
C TYR A 245 -11.67 -18.79 -13.98
N GLU A 246 -12.10 -19.94 -14.49
CA GLU A 246 -13.34 -20.11 -15.27
C GLU A 246 -13.50 -19.08 -16.41
N GLY A 247 -12.39 -18.77 -17.10
CA GLY A 247 -12.34 -17.85 -18.23
C GLY A 247 -12.44 -16.36 -17.85
N LYS A 248 -12.28 -16.01 -16.57
CA LYS A 248 -12.27 -14.63 -16.06
C LYS A 248 -11.01 -14.36 -15.24
N VAL A 249 -10.65 -13.08 -15.17
CA VAL A 249 -9.62 -12.60 -14.24
C VAL A 249 -10.27 -12.32 -12.89
N GLN A 250 -9.66 -12.82 -11.82
CA GLN A 250 -10.04 -12.45 -10.45
C GLN A 250 -8.82 -12.25 -9.56
N LEU A 251 -9.02 -11.52 -8.46
CA LEU A 251 -8.01 -11.28 -7.43
C LEU A 251 -8.07 -12.43 -6.41
N LEU A 252 -7.03 -13.25 -6.39
CA LEU A 252 -6.84 -14.30 -5.39
C LEU A 252 -6.13 -13.71 -4.16
N GLU A 253 -6.84 -13.64 -3.03
CA GLU A 253 -6.31 -13.24 -1.72
C GLU A 253 -6.01 -14.45 -0.84
N ILE A 254 -5.04 -14.32 0.08
CA ILE A 254 -4.58 -15.45 0.92
C ILE A 254 -5.70 -16.08 1.77
N ALA A 255 -6.76 -15.33 2.10
CA ALA A 255 -7.90 -15.82 2.88
C ALA A 255 -8.81 -16.80 2.13
N GLN A 256 -8.70 -16.87 0.80
CA GLN A 256 -9.48 -17.78 -0.07
C GLN A 256 -8.79 -19.12 -0.27
N VAL A 257 -7.46 -19.14 -0.07
CA VAL A 257 -6.58 -20.28 -0.37
C VAL A 257 -6.80 -21.39 0.67
N PRO A 258 -7.10 -22.63 0.25
CA PRO A 258 -7.12 -23.79 1.16
C PRO A 258 -5.81 -23.93 1.93
N GLU A 259 -5.86 -24.33 3.20
CA GLU A 259 -4.68 -24.36 4.09
C GLU A 259 -3.51 -25.18 3.49
N GLU A 260 -3.83 -26.28 2.79
CA GLU A 260 -2.89 -27.15 2.09
C GLU A 260 -2.14 -26.49 0.92
N HIS A 261 -2.68 -25.40 0.36
CA HIS A 261 -2.12 -24.67 -0.78
C HIS A 261 -1.51 -23.30 -0.42
N VAL A 262 -1.56 -22.90 0.86
CA VAL A 262 -1.08 -21.60 1.34
C VAL A 262 0.42 -21.36 1.06
N ASP A 263 1.26 -22.38 1.16
CA ASP A 263 2.69 -22.24 0.86
C ASP A 263 2.98 -22.19 -0.66
N GLU A 264 2.11 -22.80 -1.46
CA GLU A 264 2.16 -22.68 -2.93
C GLU A 264 1.70 -21.28 -3.39
N PHE A 265 0.71 -20.67 -2.71
CA PHE A 265 0.32 -19.27 -2.93
C PHE A 265 1.44 -18.26 -2.62
N LYS A 266 2.23 -18.53 -1.57
CA LYS A 266 3.40 -17.71 -1.20
C LYS A 266 4.57 -17.85 -2.18
N SER A 267 4.56 -18.86 -3.06
CA SER A 267 5.65 -19.08 -4.02
C SER A 267 5.68 -17.99 -5.09
N ILE A 268 6.72 -17.16 -5.05
CA ILE A 268 7.01 -16.14 -6.07
C ILE A 268 7.34 -16.75 -7.45
N GLU A 269 7.66 -18.04 -7.52
CA GLU A 269 7.87 -18.74 -8.80
C GLU A 269 6.55 -19.04 -9.51
N LYS A 270 5.50 -19.40 -8.76
CA LYS A 270 4.15 -19.66 -9.29
C LYS A 270 3.38 -18.34 -9.47
N PHE A 271 3.25 -17.55 -8.41
CA PHE A 271 2.53 -16.28 -8.40
C PHE A 271 3.51 -15.12 -8.42
N LYS A 272 3.86 -14.67 -9.62
CA LYS A 272 4.95 -13.72 -9.87
C LYS A 272 4.61 -12.25 -9.61
N ILE A 273 3.33 -11.92 -9.40
CA ILE A 273 2.79 -10.55 -9.38
C ILE A 273 1.89 -10.32 -8.16
N PHE A 274 1.74 -9.07 -7.73
CA PHE A 274 0.73 -8.69 -6.74
C PHE A 274 0.02 -7.37 -7.10
N ASN A 275 -1.18 -7.21 -6.56
CA ASN A 275 -2.03 -6.02 -6.70
C ASN A 275 -1.41 -4.78 -6.03
N THR A 276 -1.15 -3.72 -6.79
CA THR A 276 -0.61 -2.45 -6.25
C THR A 276 -1.68 -1.52 -5.69
N ASN A 277 -2.96 -1.81 -5.91
CA ASN A 277 -4.10 -0.91 -5.70
C ASN A 277 -4.02 0.41 -6.46
N ASN A 278 -3.52 0.36 -7.69
CA ASN A 278 -3.70 1.42 -8.65
C ASN A 278 -4.73 0.88 -9.66
N LEU A 279 -5.99 1.30 -9.52
CA LEU A 279 -7.13 0.75 -10.25
C LEU A 279 -7.69 1.81 -11.19
N TRP A 280 -7.92 1.46 -12.45
CA TRP A 280 -8.53 2.35 -13.45
C TRP A 280 -9.87 1.78 -13.85
N VAL A 281 -10.95 2.50 -13.57
CA VAL A 281 -12.32 1.96 -13.66
C VAL A 281 -13.22 2.87 -14.47
N ASN A 282 -14.00 2.30 -15.37
CA ASN A 282 -14.99 3.04 -16.16
C ASN A 282 -16.20 3.42 -15.31
N LEU A 283 -16.55 4.71 -15.29
CA LEU A 283 -17.66 5.25 -14.49
C LEU A 283 -19.03 4.73 -14.93
N ASN A 284 -19.23 4.47 -16.24
CA ASN A 284 -20.47 3.87 -16.73
C ASN A 284 -20.58 2.39 -16.32
N ALA A 285 -19.47 1.66 -16.29
CA ALA A 285 -19.43 0.29 -15.77
C ALA A 285 -19.76 0.25 -14.28
N ILE A 286 -19.19 1.16 -13.46
CA ILE A 286 -19.57 1.31 -12.05
C ILE A 286 -21.07 1.57 -11.93
N LYS A 287 -21.62 2.54 -12.68
CA LYS A 287 -23.04 2.86 -12.63
C LYS A 287 -23.89 1.63 -12.96
N ARG A 288 -23.63 0.98 -14.09
CA ARG A 288 -24.34 -0.24 -14.56
C ARG A 288 -24.30 -1.37 -13.54
N LEU A 289 -23.13 -1.67 -12.97
CA LEU A 289 -22.94 -2.80 -12.06
C LEU A 289 -23.50 -2.52 -10.65
N VAL A 290 -23.45 -1.28 -10.16
CA VAL A 290 -24.04 -0.89 -8.87
C VAL A 290 -25.56 -0.65 -8.99
N ASP A 291 -26.08 -0.24 -10.15
CA ASP A 291 -27.54 -0.20 -10.42
C ASP A 291 -28.14 -1.62 -10.49
N ALA A 292 -27.40 -2.60 -11.01
CA ALA A 292 -27.85 -4.00 -11.10
C ALA A 292 -27.55 -4.86 -9.85
N ASP A 293 -26.96 -4.29 -8.78
CA ASP A 293 -26.39 -4.99 -7.61
C ASP A 293 -25.49 -6.20 -8.00
N ALA A 294 -24.77 -6.07 -9.12
CA ALA A 294 -23.95 -7.11 -9.73
C ALA A 294 -22.51 -7.13 -9.19
N LEU A 295 -22.10 -6.13 -8.40
CA LEU A 295 -20.80 -6.11 -7.72
C LEU A 295 -20.81 -7.04 -6.49
N LYS A 296 -20.63 -8.33 -6.74
CA LYS A 296 -20.30 -9.31 -5.70
C LYS A 296 -18.80 -9.28 -5.47
N MET A 297 -18.38 -8.52 -4.47
CA MET A 297 -17.02 -8.57 -3.92
C MET A 297 -17.01 -9.55 -2.75
N GLU A 298 -15.87 -10.20 -2.54
CA GLU A 298 -15.72 -11.14 -1.43
C GLU A 298 -15.59 -10.43 -0.08
N ILE A 299 -16.15 -11.06 0.95
CA ILE A 299 -16.20 -10.50 2.29
C ILE A 299 -14.92 -10.90 3.03
N ILE A 300 -14.16 -9.91 3.50
CA ILE A 300 -12.97 -10.13 4.32
C ILE A 300 -13.36 -10.00 5.81
N PRO A 301 -13.45 -11.10 6.58
CA PRO A 301 -13.67 -11.05 8.02
C PRO A 301 -12.39 -10.59 8.75
N ASN A 302 -12.49 -9.48 9.46
CA ASN A 302 -11.42 -8.87 10.24
C ASN A 302 -11.78 -8.90 11.74
N PRO A 303 -11.38 -9.95 12.48
CA PRO A 303 -11.66 -10.07 13.91
C PRO A 303 -10.82 -9.08 14.72
N LYS A 304 -11.45 -8.35 15.64
CA LYS A 304 -10.83 -7.36 16.53
C LYS A 304 -11.41 -7.46 17.95
N GLU A 305 -10.79 -6.75 18.88
CA GLU A 305 -11.30 -6.57 20.25
C GLU A 305 -11.50 -5.08 20.52
N VAL A 306 -12.62 -4.74 21.18
CA VAL A 306 -13.04 -3.37 21.47
C VAL A 306 -13.62 -3.37 22.88
N ASP A 307 -13.01 -2.63 23.82
CA ASP A 307 -13.40 -2.58 25.23
C ASP A 307 -13.55 -3.99 25.88
N GLY A 308 -12.69 -4.94 25.50
CA GLY A 308 -12.74 -6.34 25.96
C GLY A 308 -13.78 -7.22 25.25
N VAL A 309 -14.57 -6.67 24.32
CA VAL A 309 -15.57 -7.40 23.53
C VAL A 309 -14.95 -7.82 22.19
N LYS A 310 -15.02 -9.13 21.89
CA LYS A 310 -14.63 -9.66 20.58
C LYS A 310 -15.65 -9.28 19.52
N VAL A 311 -15.17 -8.66 18.45
CA VAL A 311 -16.00 -8.15 17.35
C VAL A 311 -15.47 -8.56 15.99
N LEU A 312 -16.38 -8.61 15.03
CA LEU A 312 -16.11 -8.87 13.62
C LEU A 312 -16.39 -7.61 12.80
N GLN A 313 -15.46 -7.30 11.89
CA GLN A 313 -15.58 -6.27 10.86
C GLN A 313 -15.55 -6.96 9.49
N LEU A 314 -16.48 -6.62 8.61
CA LEU A 314 -16.59 -7.20 7.27
C LEU A 314 -16.15 -6.15 6.23
N GLU A 315 -15.00 -6.38 5.61
CA GLU A 315 -14.28 -5.40 4.79
C GLU A 315 -13.99 -5.92 3.36
N THR A 316 -13.44 -5.05 2.51
CA THR A 316 -13.01 -5.29 1.11
C THR A 316 -11.73 -4.46 0.83
N ALA A 317 -10.70 -4.98 0.13
CA ALA A 317 -9.30 -4.53 0.27
C ALA A 317 -8.50 -4.20 -1.02
N ALA A 318 -7.35 -3.48 -0.86
CA ALA A 318 -6.18 -3.21 -1.74
C ALA A 318 -5.15 -2.14 -1.09
N GLY A 319 -3.82 -2.15 -1.35
CA GLY A 319 -2.71 -1.52 -0.50
C GLY A 319 -1.83 -0.30 -0.97
N ALA A 320 -0.73 0.08 -0.23
CA ALA A 320 0.25 1.22 -0.49
C ALA A 320 1.44 1.49 0.53
N ALA A 321 2.52 2.26 0.17
CA ALA A 321 3.47 3.11 1.02
C ALA A 321 4.75 3.72 0.30
N ILE A 322 5.47 4.78 0.82
CA ILE A 322 6.91 5.22 0.53
C ILE A 322 7.41 6.49 1.33
N LYS A 323 8.74 6.75 1.51
CA LYS A 323 9.30 8.05 2.06
C LYS A 323 10.71 8.65 1.67
N SER A 324 11.80 7.93 1.38
CA SER A 324 13.22 8.34 1.71
C SER A 324 14.08 9.16 0.70
N ASP A 325 15.38 9.44 0.98
CA ASP A 325 16.33 10.23 0.12
C ASP A 325 16.80 9.53 -1.17
N LEU A 326 16.47 8.24 -1.28
CA LEU A 326 16.37 7.48 -2.52
C LEU A 326 15.44 8.15 -3.54
N TYR A 327 14.64 9.12 -3.11
CA TYR A 327 13.73 9.92 -3.90
C TYR A 327 14.05 11.41 -3.74
N ASN A 328 13.56 12.20 -4.69
CA ASN A 328 13.50 13.65 -4.66
C ASN A 328 12.04 14.06 -4.90
N VAL A 329 11.58 15.13 -4.26
CA VAL A 329 10.30 15.75 -4.63
C VAL A 329 10.55 16.81 -5.69
N ARG A 330 9.78 16.76 -6.76
CA ARG A 330 9.72 17.81 -7.79
C ARG A 330 8.30 17.88 -8.31
N ASP A 331 7.71 19.07 -8.33
CA ASP A 331 6.36 19.31 -8.87
C ASP A 331 5.30 18.37 -8.24
N GLY A 332 5.47 18.00 -6.96
CA GLY A 332 4.66 17.01 -6.22
C GLY A 332 5.04 15.54 -6.45
N PHE A 333 5.78 15.22 -7.51
CA PHE A 333 6.20 13.86 -7.85
C PHE A 333 7.36 13.40 -6.98
N VAL A 334 7.26 12.18 -6.43
CA VAL A 334 8.33 11.50 -5.69
C VAL A 334 9.18 10.72 -6.70
N ILE A 335 10.19 11.39 -7.25
CA ILE A 335 11.03 10.88 -8.34
C ILE A 335 12.26 10.19 -7.77
N ARG A 336 12.57 8.97 -8.21
CA ARG A 336 13.78 8.25 -7.80
C ARG A 336 15.06 9.07 -8.06
N ASN A 337 15.95 9.10 -7.08
CA ASN A 337 17.20 9.84 -7.12
C ASN A 337 18.19 9.16 -8.08
N LYS A 338 18.61 9.88 -9.13
CA LYS A 338 19.53 9.37 -10.16
C LYS A 338 20.93 8.99 -9.64
N LEU A 339 21.27 9.37 -8.40
CA LEU A 339 22.51 8.98 -7.75
C LEU A 339 22.47 7.55 -7.16
N ARG A 340 21.27 6.99 -6.91
CA ARG A 340 21.11 5.59 -6.52
C ARG A 340 21.39 4.71 -7.74
N ARG A 341 22.43 3.88 -7.66
CA ARG A 341 22.90 3.03 -8.77
C ARG A 341 22.04 1.78 -8.96
N ASP A 342 21.57 1.19 -7.87
CA ASP A 342 20.73 0.00 -7.88
C ASP A 342 19.23 0.36 -8.01
N PRO A 343 18.47 -0.26 -8.94
CA PRO A 343 17.04 -0.05 -9.08
C PRO A 343 16.17 -0.68 -7.97
N GLN A 344 16.71 -1.47 -7.05
CA GLN A 344 15.97 -1.95 -5.87
C GLN A 344 15.99 -0.93 -4.72
N ASN A 345 15.01 -1.02 -3.82
CA ASN A 345 15.01 -0.25 -2.58
C ASN A 345 15.72 -1.07 -1.48
N PRO A 346 16.45 -0.43 -0.56
CA PRO A 346 16.96 -1.11 0.60
C PRO A 346 15.84 -1.67 1.48
N VAL A 347 16.13 -2.80 2.10
CA VAL A 347 15.26 -3.41 3.10
C VAL A 347 15.46 -2.68 4.43
N ILE A 348 14.49 -1.85 4.83
CA ILE A 348 14.55 -1.10 6.08
C ILE A 348 13.64 -1.74 7.13
N GLN A 349 14.22 -2.24 8.22
CA GLN A 349 13.52 -2.82 9.37
C GLN A 349 13.86 -2.03 10.63
N LEU A 350 12.87 -1.34 11.20
CA LEU A 350 13.02 -0.59 12.46
C LEU A 350 12.19 -1.25 13.56
N GLY A 351 12.76 -1.32 14.76
CA GLY A 351 12.15 -1.88 15.96
C GLY A 351 10.89 -1.13 16.43
N PRO A 352 10.16 -1.69 17.41
CA PRO A 352 8.93 -1.11 17.92
C PRO A 352 9.10 0.32 18.46
N GLU A 353 10.31 0.71 18.85
CA GLU A 353 10.70 2.05 19.30
C GLU A 353 10.53 3.14 18.22
N PHE A 354 10.48 2.75 16.95
CA PHE A 354 10.30 3.64 15.79
C PHE A 354 8.88 3.57 15.20
N LYS A 355 7.96 2.85 15.85
CA LYS A 355 6.64 2.55 15.29
C LYS A 355 5.74 3.79 15.16
N LYS A 356 5.79 4.74 16.12
CA LYS A 356 5.01 5.98 16.06
C LYS A 356 5.78 7.07 15.32
N VAL A 357 5.09 7.96 14.62
CA VAL A 357 5.71 9.09 13.90
C VAL A 357 6.51 9.98 14.85
N ASP A 358 5.97 10.33 16.02
CA ASP A 358 6.67 11.20 16.98
C ASP A 358 7.94 10.54 17.55
N ASP A 359 7.88 9.25 17.86
CA ASP A 359 9.04 8.47 18.33
C ASP A 359 10.08 8.33 17.20
N PHE A 360 9.64 8.03 15.97
CA PHE A 360 10.50 7.99 14.78
C PHE A 360 11.19 9.35 14.50
N LEU A 361 10.44 10.45 14.47
CA LEU A 361 10.96 11.77 14.16
C LEU A 361 11.91 12.28 15.23
N SER A 362 11.59 12.07 16.51
CA SER A 362 12.50 12.45 17.62
C SER A 362 13.82 11.66 17.58
N ARG A 363 13.76 10.36 17.20
CA ARG A 363 14.94 9.51 17.03
C ARG A 363 15.82 9.86 15.83
N PHE A 364 15.33 10.60 14.83
CA PHE A 364 16.11 11.02 13.65
C PHE A 364 16.31 12.53 13.60
N LYS A 365 17.43 13.03 14.16
CA LYS A 365 17.79 14.47 14.10
C LYS A 365 17.99 14.97 12.65
N SER A 366 18.26 14.07 11.72
CA SER A 366 17.95 14.19 10.29
C SER A 366 17.80 12.80 9.71
N ILE A 367 16.99 12.62 8.67
CA ILE A 367 16.94 11.34 7.92
C ILE A 367 18.35 11.03 7.38
N PRO A 368 18.93 9.84 7.65
CA PRO A 368 20.23 9.45 7.13
C PRO A 368 20.16 9.23 5.62
N SER A 369 21.29 9.45 4.93
CA SER A 369 21.34 9.13 3.50
C SER A 369 21.42 7.62 3.27
N LEU A 370 20.54 7.10 2.41
CA LEU A 370 20.41 5.68 2.06
C LEU A 370 20.86 5.37 0.62
N LEU A 371 21.45 6.34 -0.10
CA LEU A 371 21.80 6.18 -1.53
C LEU A 371 22.72 4.99 -1.84
N GLU A 372 23.55 4.59 -0.89
CA GLU A 372 24.50 3.47 -0.98
C GLU A 372 24.19 2.38 0.06
N CYS A 373 22.95 2.33 0.55
CA CYS A 373 22.44 1.34 1.50
C CYS A 373 21.50 0.35 0.79
N ASP A 374 21.61 -0.93 1.10
CA ASP A 374 20.90 -2.08 0.54
C ASP A 374 20.08 -2.81 1.63
N GLY A 375 20.52 -2.73 2.89
CA GLY A 375 19.78 -3.20 4.06
C GLY A 375 20.06 -2.36 5.32
N LEU A 376 19.05 -2.17 6.17
CA LEU A 376 19.20 -1.56 7.49
C LEU A 376 18.26 -2.22 8.48
N ARG A 377 18.83 -2.79 9.55
CA ARG A 377 18.08 -3.26 10.71
C ARG A 377 18.48 -2.50 11.97
N VAL A 378 17.48 -1.97 12.68
CA VAL A 378 17.65 -1.22 13.94
C VAL A 378 16.72 -1.81 14.99
N ASP A 379 17.26 -2.25 16.12
CA ASP A 379 16.52 -2.94 17.19
C ASP A 379 16.96 -2.38 18.57
N GLY A 380 16.01 -1.85 19.35
CA GLY A 380 16.25 -1.20 20.65
C GLY A 380 16.26 0.34 20.63
N ASP A 381 16.57 0.94 21.78
CA ASP A 381 16.47 2.39 22.04
C ASP A 381 17.61 3.21 21.37
N ILE A 382 17.58 3.29 20.05
CA ILE A 382 18.61 3.90 19.21
C ILE A 382 18.19 5.30 18.73
N TRP A 383 19.16 6.21 18.65
CA TRP A 383 18.98 7.61 18.25
C TRP A 383 20.03 8.01 17.21
N PHE A 384 19.62 8.73 16.17
CA PHE A 384 20.42 9.10 15.02
C PHE A 384 20.71 10.60 14.99
N GLY A 385 22.00 10.95 14.99
CA GLY A 385 22.49 12.32 14.82
C GLY A 385 22.30 12.87 13.40
N SER A 386 22.66 14.15 13.20
CA SER A 386 22.51 14.82 11.91
C SER A 386 23.60 14.40 10.91
N GLY A 387 23.25 14.32 9.61
CA GLY A 387 24.23 14.13 8.52
C GLY A 387 24.79 12.71 8.38
N ILE A 388 24.17 11.72 9.03
CA ILE A 388 24.54 10.31 8.92
C ILE A 388 24.36 9.81 7.47
N LYS A 389 25.29 8.96 7.02
CA LYS A 389 25.21 8.26 5.73
C LYS A 389 25.38 6.78 5.98
N LEU A 390 24.43 5.97 5.52
CA LEU A 390 24.46 4.52 5.64
C LEU A 390 24.95 3.93 4.33
N LYS A 391 25.89 2.99 4.44
CA LYS A 391 26.59 2.37 3.31
C LYS A 391 26.96 0.94 3.67
N ASP A 392 26.64 0.00 2.80
CA ASP A 392 27.00 -1.39 3.06
C ASP A 392 28.51 -1.63 2.92
N ILE A 393 28.97 -2.58 3.73
CA ILE A 393 30.37 -2.99 3.77
C ILE A 393 30.47 -4.25 2.94
N ASN A 394 31.13 -4.17 1.78
CA ASN A 394 31.31 -5.27 0.80
C ASN A 394 31.43 -6.66 1.49
N GLY A 395 30.34 -7.45 1.46
CA GLY A 395 30.27 -8.79 2.02
C GLY A 395 29.45 -8.98 3.31
N SER A 396 28.77 -7.95 3.82
CA SER A 396 27.65 -8.10 4.77
C SER A 396 26.33 -7.86 4.03
N GLU A 397 25.34 -8.74 4.19
CA GLU A 397 24.03 -8.60 3.52
C GLU A 397 23.07 -7.64 4.22
N ASP A 398 23.41 -7.15 5.43
CA ASP A 398 22.67 -6.12 6.17
C ASP A 398 23.61 -5.26 7.04
N LEU A 399 23.21 -4.01 7.30
CA LEU A 399 23.67 -3.19 8.43
C LEU A 399 22.78 -3.46 9.67
N ASP A 400 23.26 -4.32 10.58
CA ASP A 400 22.56 -4.70 11.80
C ASP A 400 23.10 -3.91 13.02
N ILE A 401 22.29 -3.00 13.56
CA ILE A 401 22.64 -2.19 14.74
C ILE A 401 21.80 -2.67 15.93
N ARG A 402 22.46 -3.34 16.89
CA ARG A 402 21.85 -3.86 18.12
C ARG A 402 22.49 -3.28 19.37
N HIS A 403 21.71 -3.31 20.46
CA HIS A 403 22.11 -2.86 21.79
C HIS A 403 23.44 -3.48 22.30
N GLN A 404 24.42 -2.63 22.58
CA GLN A 404 25.44 -2.83 23.62
C GLN A 404 25.51 -1.56 24.47
N GLU A 405 26.09 -1.63 25.68
CA GLU A 405 26.08 -0.57 26.70
C GLU A 405 27.01 0.64 26.39
N SER A 406 26.97 1.14 25.16
CA SER A 406 27.68 2.35 24.76
C SER A 406 26.73 3.28 24.01
N VAL A 407 26.41 4.41 24.66
CA VAL A 407 25.65 5.51 24.07
C VAL A 407 26.34 5.93 22.77
N LEU A 408 25.75 5.62 21.62
CA LEU A 408 26.18 6.11 20.31
C LEU A 408 25.82 7.59 20.16
N LYS A 409 26.48 8.43 20.96
CA LYS A 409 26.40 9.89 20.88
C LYS A 409 27.20 10.37 19.66
N LEU A 410 26.61 10.22 18.48
CA LEU A 410 27.13 10.79 17.22
C LEU A 410 26.83 12.30 17.18
N GLU A 411 27.51 13.06 18.03
CA GLU A 411 27.60 14.53 17.93
C GLU A 411 28.75 14.91 16.99
N SER A 412 28.41 15.47 15.83
CA SER A 412 29.41 15.99 14.88
C SER A 412 30.03 17.29 15.40
N ARG A 413 31.31 17.27 15.77
CA ARG A 413 32.20 18.43 15.59
C ARG A 413 33.04 18.23 14.32
N GLU A 414 33.46 19.35 13.75
CA GLU A 414 33.84 19.47 12.34
C GLU A 414 34.93 18.49 11.88
N GLY A 415 34.70 17.85 10.72
CA GLY A 415 35.78 17.53 9.80
C GLY A 415 36.57 16.22 9.96
N TRP A 416 35.94 15.06 10.23
CA TRP A 416 36.61 13.75 10.06
C TRP A 416 35.71 12.70 9.37
N LEU A 417 36.29 11.95 8.41
CA LEU A 417 35.67 10.73 7.88
C LEU A 417 35.66 9.65 8.97
N CYS A 418 34.50 9.07 9.25
CA CYS A 418 34.41 7.93 10.16
C CYS A 418 34.65 6.61 9.41
N ARG A 419 35.79 5.95 9.66
CA ARG A 419 35.96 4.50 9.43
C ARG A 419 35.47 3.77 10.67
N ALA A 420 34.42 2.95 10.55
CA ALA A 420 34.05 2.03 11.62
C ALA A 420 35.05 0.86 11.67
N CYS A 421 35.70 0.66 12.81
CA CYS A 421 36.50 -0.54 13.09
C CYS A 421 35.60 -1.63 13.68
N LEU A 422 35.46 -2.76 12.97
CA LEU A 422 34.95 -4.00 13.56
C LEU A 422 36.11 -4.92 13.95
N LEU A 423 36.07 -5.42 15.18
CA LEU A 423 37.17 -6.18 15.80
C LEU A 423 37.32 -7.59 15.19
N ARG A 424 38.57 -7.99 14.97
CA ARG A 424 38.98 -9.31 14.49
C ARG A 424 38.47 -10.43 15.41
N TRP A 425 37.65 -11.34 14.88
CA TRP A 425 37.34 -12.61 15.57
C TRP A 425 38.19 -13.76 15.01
N ARG A 426 39.42 -13.94 15.55
CA ARG A 426 40.20 -15.18 15.41
C ARG A 426 41.43 -15.20 16.34
N ASN A 427 41.33 -15.91 17.46
CA ASN A 427 42.33 -16.90 17.88
C ASN A 427 41.84 -17.75 19.07
N LYS A 428 42.05 -19.08 18.97
CA LYS A 428 42.06 -20.01 20.12
C LYS A 428 43.36 -19.75 20.92
N SER A 429 43.51 -20.08 22.21
CA SER A 429 43.47 -21.44 22.77
C SER A 429 43.69 -21.44 24.29
N PHE A 430 43.41 -22.58 24.97
CA PHE A 430 44.00 -23.05 26.26
C PHE A 430 43.63 -22.25 27.55
N LEU A 431 43.27 -22.80 28.71
CA LEU A 431 43.00 -24.15 29.29
C LEU A 431 41.49 -24.20 29.74
N ASN A 432 40.84 -25.26 30.27
CA ASN A 432 41.16 -26.66 30.54
C ASN A 432 39.86 -27.52 30.57
N PHE A 433 39.84 -28.73 29.97
CA PHE A 433 39.27 -30.01 30.46
C PHE A 433 39.39 -31.07 29.34
N CYS A 434 39.63 -32.34 29.68
CA CYS A 434 40.27 -33.29 28.75
C CYS A 434 39.59 -34.68 28.70
N CYS A 435 39.33 -35.19 27.48
CA CYS A 435 39.35 -36.60 26.99
C CYS A 435 38.81 -36.62 25.53
N MET A 436 39.61 -37.02 24.52
CA MET A 436 39.66 -38.37 23.87
C MET A 436 38.34 -38.80 23.17
N SER A 437 38.28 -39.27 21.89
CA SER A 437 39.33 -39.61 20.89
C SER A 437 38.81 -39.82 19.44
N LEU A 438 39.65 -39.48 18.43
CA LEU A 438 39.90 -40.10 17.09
C LEU A 438 38.82 -40.31 15.97
N VAL A 439 39.37 -40.51 14.74
CA VAL A 439 38.81 -41.11 13.47
C VAL A 439 38.02 -40.16 12.51
N VAL A 440 38.18 -40.12 11.16
CA VAL A 440 39.33 -40.23 10.21
C VAL A 440 38.89 -39.80 8.77
N PHE A 441 39.75 -39.07 8.04
CA PHE A 441 39.94 -38.86 6.57
C PHE A 441 38.85 -38.55 5.50
N ALA A 442 39.39 -37.79 4.50
CA ALA A 442 39.07 -37.64 3.06
C ALA A 442 38.05 -36.53 2.65
N GLY A 443 38.31 -35.63 1.69
CA GLY A 443 39.49 -35.35 0.84
C GLY A 443 39.13 -35.27 -0.66
N TYR A 444 39.44 -34.17 -1.36
CA TYR A 444 39.79 -34.08 -2.81
C TYR A 444 40.01 -32.61 -3.26
N HIS A 445 40.91 -32.41 -4.24
CA HIS A 445 41.20 -31.13 -4.95
C HIS A 445 40.59 -31.15 -6.36
N VAL A 446 40.26 -29.98 -6.95
CA VAL A 446 40.49 -29.50 -8.36
C VAL A 446 39.96 -28.03 -8.40
N LYS A 447 40.68 -26.94 -8.73
CA LYS A 447 41.46 -26.44 -9.91
C LYS A 447 40.63 -25.67 -10.99
N LEU A 448 40.74 -24.32 -10.93
CA LEU A 448 40.75 -23.26 -11.97
C LEU A 448 40.01 -23.43 -13.32
N TYR A 449 39.32 -22.36 -13.77
CA TYR A 449 39.57 -21.51 -14.96
C TYR A 449 38.52 -20.33 -14.92
N GLY A 450 38.64 -19.22 -15.65
CA GLY A 450 39.76 -18.81 -16.51
C GLY A 450 39.46 -17.79 -17.62
N PHE A 451 38.26 -17.22 -17.74
CA PHE A 451 37.96 -15.90 -18.34
C PHE A 451 36.48 -15.53 -18.08
#